data_AF-A0A7S4PN97-F1
#
_entry.id   AF-A0A7S4PN97-F1
#
_cell.length_a   1.000
_cell.length_b   1.000
_cell.length_c   1.000
_cell.angle_alpha   90.00
_cell.angle_beta   90.00
_cell.angle_gamma   90.00
#
_symmetry.space_group_name_H-M   'P 1'
#
loop_
_entity.id
_entity.type
_entity.pdbx_description
1 polymer ?
#
loop_
_entity_poly.entity_id
_entity_poly.type
_entity_poly.pdbx_seq_one_letter_code
_entity_poly.pdbx_strand_id
1 'polypeptide(L)'
;RLLTIKNTMIQRRFLLKETHYIPPVPGDNRITVPPPVPAETGGPGGVSIRYSHRLCLTPLWKRYALTTYAERMLEARSKYPYSEITPGDYDSRFLPKAFKDNLKYRPLNEIGESPARCAMKIPVILLARIVNTENGIPLGEKHETVWVSSIVMRVELTPRRLALYATRENYELLGLKAVEHYIHAEIPRDIPEKKWILLKNEWEEEPWRYSFAYMYRNHPVVPEELLPSTEGFEGLEDTASHRVDSTDPKSAVSRRMKDRKAKKIDIFV
;
A
#
# COMPACT_ATOMS: atom_id res chain seq x y z
N ARG A 1 30.85 31.46 -47.22
CA ARG A 1 30.00 30.39 -47.83
C ARG A 1 29.05 29.91 -46.75
N LEU A 2 27.81 30.42 -46.79
CA LEU A 2 26.77 30.18 -45.79
C LEU A 2 26.20 28.76 -45.97
N LEU A 3 26.32 27.91 -44.95
CA LEU A 3 25.68 26.60 -44.91
C LEU A 3 24.20 26.78 -44.58
N THR A 4 23.36 26.65 -45.59
CA THR A 4 21.89 26.60 -45.45
C THR A 4 21.51 25.21 -44.95
N ILE A 5 21.22 25.10 -43.66
CA ILE A 5 20.58 23.92 -43.06
C ILE A 5 19.13 23.91 -43.53
N LYS A 6 18.82 23.10 -44.56
CA LYS A 6 17.45 22.83 -44.96
C LYS A 6 16.79 21.99 -43.87
N ASN A 7 15.88 22.61 -43.10
CA ASN A 7 14.93 21.93 -42.25
C ASN A 7 14.04 21.02 -43.12
N THR A 8 14.42 19.76 -43.26
CA THR A 8 13.53 18.72 -43.75
C THR A 8 12.57 18.37 -42.62
N MET A 9 11.37 18.97 -42.67
CA MET A 9 10.23 18.43 -41.94
C MET A 9 10.01 17.00 -42.42
N ILE A 10 10.50 16.04 -41.65
CA ILE A 10 10.13 14.63 -41.77
C ILE A 10 8.67 14.56 -41.33
N GLN A 11 7.75 14.87 -42.24
CA GLN A 11 6.36 14.46 -42.13
C GLN A 11 6.39 12.93 -42.10
N ARG A 12 6.25 12.36 -40.90
CA ARG A 12 5.92 10.95 -40.73
C ARG A 12 4.57 10.72 -41.43
N ARG A 13 4.62 10.41 -42.72
CA ARG A 13 3.49 9.86 -43.45
C ARG A 13 3.27 8.48 -42.85
N PHE A 14 2.40 8.39 -41.85
CA PHE A 14 1.81 7.11 -41.49
C PHE A 14 1.15 6.59 -42.75
N LEU A 15 1.68 5.52 -43.33
CA LEU A 15 0.97 4.75 -44.34
C LEU A 15 -0.37 4.38 -43.71
N LEU A 16 -1.46 4.99 -44.20
CA LEU A 16 -2.82 4.58 -43.87
C LEU A 16 -2.92 3.12 -44.34
N LYS A 17 -2.70 2.18 -43.42
CA LYS A 17 -3.13 0.81 -43.64
C LYS A 17 -4.64 0.89 -43.77
N GLU A 18 -5.16 0.65 -44.97
CA GLU A 18 -6.58 0.40 -45.16
C GLU A 18 -6.94 -0.78 -44.27
N THR A 19 -7.78 -0.53 -43.28
CA THR A 19 -8.28 -1.57 -42.39
C THR A 19 -9.61 -2.03 -42.98
N HIS A 20 -9.63 -3.25 -43.52
CA HIS A 20 -10.85 -3.85 -44.07
C HIS A 20 -11.92 -4.12 -43.00
N TYR A 21 -11.53 -4.15 -41.73
CA TYR A 21 -12.41 -4.37 -40.59
C TYR A 21 -12.00 -3.48 -39.43
N ILE A 22 -12.97 -2.79 -38.82
CA ILE A 22 -12.79 -1.99 -37.62
C ILE A 22 -13.45 -2.75 -36.45
N PRO A 23 -12.72 -3.05 -35.36
CA PRO A 23 -13.30 -3.75 -34.23
C PRO A 23 -14.40 -2.89 -33.56
N PRO A 24 -15.47 -3.51 -33.05
CA PRO A 24 -16.53 -2.79 -32.34
C PRO A 24 -16.01 -2.20 -31.03
N VAL A 25 -16.76 -1.24 -30.48
CA VAL A 25 -16.41 -0.56 -29.22
C VAL A 25 -16.43 -1.57 -28.07
N PRO A 26 -15.34 -1.68 -27.28
CA PRO A 26 -15.29 -2.57 -26.12
C PRO A 26 -16.39 -2.23 -25.11
N GLY A 27 -17.06 -3.26 -24.57
CA GLY A 27 -18.12 -3.09 -23.58
C GLY A 27 -19.46 -2.58 -24.12
N ASP A 28 -19.68 -2.61 -25.44
CA ASP A 28 -20.97 -2.31 -26.09
C ASP A 28 -21.98 -3.45 -25.92
N ASN A 29 -22.32 -3.76 -24.66
CA ASN A 29 -23.24 -4.83 -24.28
C ASN A 29 -24.66 -4.33 -24.00
N ARG A 30 -24.89 -3.01 -24.01
CA ARG A 30 -26.17 -2.37 -23.66
C ARG A 30 -26.98 -2.03 -24.91
N ILE A 31 -28.30 -1.99 -24.77
CA ILE A 31 -29.23 -1.76 -25.88
C ILE A 31 -29.62 -0.28 -25.99
N THR A 32 -29.73 0.45 -24.87
CA THR A 32 -30.18 1.85 -24.86
C THR A 32 -29.10 2.84 -24.48
N VAL A 33 -28.20 2.47 -23.57
CA VAL A 33 -27.14 3.33 -23.05
C VAL A 33 -25.82 3.08 -23.81
N PRO A 34 -25.05 4.13 -24.17
CA PRO A 34 -23.78 3.94 -24.84
C PRO A 34 -22.75 3.23 -23.94
N PRO A 35 -21.78 2.51 -24.53
CA PRO A 35 -20.75 1.82 -23.78
C PRO A 35 -19.93 2.78 -22.92
N PRO A 36 -19.27 2.29 -21.87
CA PRO A 36 -18.31 3.07 -21.10
C PRO A 36 -17.19 3.63 -21.99
N VAL A 37 -16.51 4.67 -21.51
CA VAL A 37 -15.42 5.28 -22.27
C VAL A 37 -14.25 4.29 -22.44
N PRO A 38 -13.47 4.38 -23.54
CA PRO A 38 -12.43 3.39 -23.83
C PRO A 38 -11.41 3.22 -22.69
N ALA A 39 -11.06 4.29 -21.99
CA ALA A 39 -10.13 4.26 -20.85
C ALA A 39 -10.55 3.28 -19.74
N GLU A 40 -11.86 3.12 -19.52
CA GLU A 40 -12.42 2.25 -18.48
C GLU A 40 -12.35 0.77 -18.88
N THR A 41 -12.45 0.47 -20.16
CA THR A 41 -12.46 -0.91 -20.71
C THR A 41 -11.07 -1.41 -21.10
N GLY A 42 -10.01 -0.66 -20.79
CA GLY A 42 -8.62 -1.00 -21.13
C GLY A 42 -8.13 -0.45 -22.48
N GLY A 43 -8.94 0.38 -23.15
CA GLY A 43 -8.56 1.15 -24.32
C GLY A 43 -7.81 2.45 -23.99
N PRO A 44 -7.53 3.28 -25.00
CA PRO A 44 -6.79 4.53 -24.82
C PRO A 44 -7.59 5.56 -24.01
N GLY A 45 -6.88 6.38 -23.24
CA GLY A 45 -7.42 7.57 -22.59
C GLY A 45 -7.64 8.75 -23.55
N GLY A 46 -8.20 9.84 -23.03
CA GLY A 46 -8.38 11.11 -23.73
C GLY A 46 -9.81 11.41 -24.19
N VAL A 47 -10.75 10.49 -24.01
CA VAL A 47 -12.16 10.67 -24.40
C VAL A 47 -13.06 10.47 -23.19
N SER A 48 -13.82 11.51 -22.83
CA SER A 48 -14.81 11.48 -21.73
C SER A 48 -16.23 11.16 -22.20
N ILE A 49 -16.48 11.26 -23.51
CA ILE A 49 -17.81 11.07 -24.11
C ILE A 49 -17.96 9.62 -24.56
N ARG A 50 -19.09 9.02 -24.19
CA ARG A 50 -19.46 7.66 -24.59
C ARG A 50 -20.05 7.66 -26.00
N TYR A 51 -19.62 6.72 -26.85
CA TYR A 51 -20.11 6.60 -28.22
C TYR A 51 -20.19 5.13 -28.66
N SER A 52 -21.25 4.78 -29.39
CA SER A 52 -21.34 3.55 -30.17
C SER A 52 -22.04 3.86 -31.49
N HIS A 53 -21.37 3.54 -32.60
CA HIS A 53 -21.89 3.77 -33.94
C HIS A 53 -23.19 3.01 -34.18
N ARG A 54 -23.25 1.75 -33.72
CA ARG A 54 -24.44 0.89 -33.78
C ARG A 54 -25.62 1.55 -33.08
N LEU A 55 -25.44 2.03 -31.85
CA LEU A 55 -26.51 2.68 -31.09
C LEU A 55 -26.97 3.98 -31.73
N CYS A 56 -26.04 4.79 -32.26
CA CYS A 56 -26.38 6.02 -32.97
C CYS A 56 -27.21 5.75 -34.24
N LEU A 57 -26.93 4.68 -34.98
CA LEU A 57 -27.70 4.30 -36.17
C LEU A 57 -29.05 3.66 -35.83
N THR A 58 -29.18 2.99 -34.69
CA THR A 58 -30.47 2.43 -34.28
C THR A 58 -31.47 3.54 -33.93
N PRO A 59 -32.65 3.59 -34.57
CA PRO A 59 -33.64 4.61 -34.28
C PRO A 59 -34.23 4.41 -32.88
N LEU A 60 -34.65 5.50 -32.26
CA LEU A 60 -35.12 5.50 -30.87
C LEU A 60 -36.27 4.51 -30.64
N TRP A 61 -37.28 4.52 -31.51
CA TRP A 61 -38.44 3.62 -31.40
C TRP A 61 -38.03 2.14 -31.36
N LYS A 62 -36.99 1.75 -32.12
CA LYS A 62 -36.50 0.37 -32.15
C LYS A 62 -35.83 0.00 -30.83
N ARG A 63 -35.06 0.93 -30.23
CA ARG A 63 -34.46 0.71 -28.91
C ARG A 63 -35.52 0.54 -27.83
N TYR A 64 -36.61 1.33 -27.89
CA TYR A 64 -37.73 1.22 -26.96
C TYR A 64 -38.58 -0.04 -27.19
N ALA A 65 -38.71 -0.50 -28.43
CA ALA A 65 -39.40 -1.75 -28.75
C ALA A 65 -38.62 -2.98 -28.26
N LEU A 66 -37.27 -2.90 -28.25
CA LEU A 66 -36.40 -3.98 -27.80
C LEU A 66 -36.15 -4.01 -26.29
N THR A 67 -36.56 -2.98 -25.55
CA THR A 67 -36.28 -2.88 -24.10
C THR A 67 -37.54 -2.65 -23.28
N THR A 68 -37.54 -3.20 -22.08
CA THR A 68 -38.55 -2.93 -21.06
C THR A 68 -38.15 -1.72 -20.20
N TYR A 69 -39.11 -1.18 -19.44
CA TYR A 69 -38.82 -0.08 -18.51
C TYR A 69 -37.79 -0.48 -17.44
N ALA A 70 -37.89 -1.71 -16.91
CA ALA A 70 -36.97 -2.20 -15.88
C ALA A 70 -35.52 -2.29 -16.41
N GLU A 71 -35.33 -2.85 -17.60
CA GLU A 71 -34.01 -2.91 -18.25
C GLU A 71 -33.42 -1.52 -18.49
N ARG A 72 -34.25 -0.56 -18.95
CA ARG A 72 -33.80 0.82 -19.15
C ARG A 72 -33.29 1.45 -17.85
N MET A 73 -34.00 1.24 -16.74
CA MET A 73 -33.58 1.76 -15.43
C MET A 73 -32.31 1.09 -14.92
N LEU A 74 -32.14 -0.21 -15.17
CA LEU A 74 -30.90 -0.92 -14.84
C LEU A 74 -29.71 -0.45 -15.69
N GLU A 75 -29.89 -0.27 -17.00
CA GLU A 75 -28.84 0.23 -17.90
C GLU A 75 -28.46 1.69 -17.59
N ALA A 76 -29.43 2.51 -17.18
CA ALA A 76 -29.23 3.92 -16.82
C ALA A 76 -28.62 4.13 -15.43
N ARG A 77 -28.62 3.09 -14.57
CA ARG A 77 -28.04 3.16 -13.23
C ARG A 77 -26.57 3.58 -13.32
N SER A 78 -26.25 4.71 -12.70
CA SER A 78 -24.88 5.21 -12.60
C SER A 78 -24.29 4.89 -11.22
N LYS A 79 -22.98 4.64 -11.17
CA LYS A 79 -22.20 4.53 -9.92
C LYS A 79 -21.40 5.80 -9.62
N TYR A 80 -21.92 6.98 -9.95
CA TYR A 80 -21.22 8.24 -9.71
C TYR A 80 -20.72 8.36 -8.25
N PRO A 81 -19.46 8.77 -8.00
CA PRO A 81 -18.42 9.19 -8.96
C PRO A 81 -17.47 8.07 -9.43
N TYR A 82 -17.72 6.83 -9.02
CA TYR A 82 -16.84 5.68 -9.26
C TYR A 82 -17.09 4.98 -10.59
N SER A 83 -16.06 4.29 -11.07
CA SER A 83 -16.16 3.43 -12.23
C SER A 83 -17.04 2.20 -11.95
N GLU A 84 -17.80 1.81 -12.96
CA GLU A 84 -18.57 0.57 -12.93
C GLU A 84 -17.72 -0.67 -13.22
N ILE A 85 -16.61 -0.49 -13.96
CA ILE A 85 -15.76 -1.56 -14.49
C ILE A 85 -14.56 -1.79 -13.57
N THR A 86 -13.86 -0.72 -13.20
CA THR A 86 -12.67 -0.79 -12.35
C THR A 86 -13.02 -0.42 -10.92
N PRO A 87 -13.16 -1.41 -10.00
CA PRO A 87 -13.58 -1.14 -8.64
C PRO A 87 -12.54 -0.30 -7.89
N GLY A 88 -13.02 0.68 -7.12
CA GLY A 88 -12.17 1.57 -6.32
C GLY A 88 -11.44 2.65 -7.12
N ASP A 89 -11.72 2.79 -8.42
CA ASP A 89 -11.25 3.90 -9.25
C ASP A 89 -12.38 4.90 -9.52
N TYR A 90 -12.02 6.17 -9.65
CA TYR A 90 -12.92 7.18 -10.20
C TYR A 90 -13.12 6.95 -11.69
N ASP A 91 -14.36 7.13 -12.16
CA ASP A 91 -14.67 7.03 -13.59
C ASP A 91 -14.02 8.21 -14.33
N SER A 92 -13.26 7.93 -15.38
CA SER A 92 -12.49 8.93 -16.12
C SER A 92 -13.37 9.99 -16.79
N ARG A 93 -14.68 9.75 -16.95
CA ARG A 93 -15.61 10.77 -17.48
C ARG A 93 -15.92 11.88 -16.48
N PHE A 94 -15.75 11.63 -15.18
CA PHE A 94 -16.01 12.61 -14.13
C PHE A 94 -14.74 13.31 -13.66
N LEU A 95 -13.57 12.78 -14.03
CA LEU A 95 -12.29 13.43 -13.78
C LEU A 95 -12.13 14.68 -14.67
N PRO A 96 -11.40 15.72 -14.19
CA PRO A 96 -11.16 16.94 -14.97
C PRO A 96 -10.48 16.68 -16.32
N LYS A 97 -9.67 15.62 -16.39
CA LYS A 97 -9.05 15.12 -17.61
C LYS A 97 -9.56 13.70 -17.84
N ALA A 98 -9.84 13.37 -19.10
CA ALA A 98 -10.34 12.06 -19.51
C ALA A 98 -9.27 10.95 -19.48
N PHE A 99 -8.47 10.89 -18.42
CA PHE A 99 -7.47 9.87 -18.15
C PHE A 99 -7.74 9.28 -16.77
N LYS A 100 -7.22 8.08 -16.51
CA LYS A 100 -7.27 7.50 -15.17
C LYS A 100 -6.52 8.37 -14.18
N ASP A 101 -6.90 8.28 -12.91
CA ASP A 101 -6.24 9.01 -11.84
C ASP A 101 -4.79 8.52 -11.66
N ASN A 102 -3.85 9.44 -11.75
CA ASN A 102 -2.43 9.15 -11.58
C ASN A 102 -2.02 9.06 -10.11
N LEU A 103 -2.84 9.53 -9.17
CA LEU A 103 -2.50 9.50 -7.74
C LEU A 103 -2.42 8.06 -7.21
N LYS A 104 -3.36 7.22 -7.63
CA LYS A 104 -3.40 5.80 -7.24
C LYS A 104 -2.32 4.97 -7.95
N TYR A 105 -2.09 5.24 -9.24
CA TYR A 105 -1.15 4.49 -10.09
C TYR A 105 0.18 5.22 -10.30
N ARG A 106 0.61 6.00 -9.31
CA ARG A 106 1.85 6.77 -9.38
C ARG A 106 3.09 5.87 -9.45
N PRO A 107 4.19 6.34 -10.06
CA PRO A 107 5.45 5.62 -10.00
C PRO A 107 5.89 5.39 -8.54
N LEU A 108 6.65 4.32 -8.33
CA LEU A 108 7.11 3.95 -6.99
C LEU A 108 7.92 5.07 -6.33
N ASN A 109 8.87 5.65 -7.08
CA ASN A 109 9.70 6.76 -6.63
C ASN A 109 9.22 8.05 -7.29
N GLU A 110 9.17 9.12 -6.50
CA GLU A 110 8.85 10.45 -7.03
C GLU A 110 10.07 11.06 -7.74
N ILE A 111 9.83 12.12 -8.51
CA ILE A 111 10.88 12.87 -9.19
C ILE A 111 11.77 13.54 -8.13
N GLY A 112 13.06 13.20 -8.10
CA GLY A 112 14.03 13.74 -7.14
C GLY A 112 14.20 12.92 -5.86
N GLU A 113 13.43 11.83 -5.69
CA GLU A 113 13.57 10.91 -4.57
C GLU A 113 14.63 9.84 -4.86
N SER A 114 15.55 9.61 -3.93
CA SER A 114 16.53 8.52 -4.06
C SER A 114 15.85 7.16 -3.85
N PRO A 115 16.15 6.15 -4.67
CA PRO A 115 15.57 4.81 -4.50
C PRO A 115 16.11 4.17 -3.22
N ALA A 116 15.37 4.27 -2.12
CA ALA A 116 15.70 3.57 -0.89
C ALA A 116 15.37 2.07 -1.06
N ARG A 117 16.40 1.23 -0.98
CA ARG A 117 16.26 -0.24 -1.09
C ARG A 117 15.94 -0.83 0.29
N CYS A 118 14.66 -0.80 0.66
CA CYS A 118 14.18 -1.50 1.84
C CYS A 118 14.03 -3.01 1.52
N ALA A 119 14.88 -3.86 2.10
CA ALA A 119 14.71 -5.31 2.00
C ALA A 119 13.41 -5.72 2.70
N MET A 120 12.38 -6.07 1.93
CA MET A 120 11.08 -6.50 2.43
C MET A 120 11.02 -8.01 2.64
N LYS A 121 10.35 -8.41 3.71
CA LYS A 121 9.91 -9.80 3.91
C LYS A 121 8.48 -9.92 3.39
N ILE A 122 8.18 -11.05 2.77
CA ILE A 122 6.89 -11.38 2.17
C ILE A 122 6.39 -12.66 2.86
N PRO A 123 5.08 -12.77 3.17
CA PRO A 123 4.52 -13.99 3.73
C PRO A 123 4.38 -15.05 2.63
N VAL A 124 4.79 -16.26 2.95
CA VAL A 124 4.88 -17.40 2.02
C VAL A 124 4.34 -18.65 2.72
N ILE A 125 3.55 -19.46 2.02
CA ILE A 125 3.05 -20.75 2.48
C ILE A 125 4.04 -21.83 2.08
N LEU A 126 4.59 -22.57 3.03
CA LEU A 126 5.50 -23.68 2.77
C LEU A 126 4.72 -24.93 2.31
N LEU A 127 5.22 -25.63 1.29
CA LEU A 127 4.64 -26.88 0.77
C LEU A 127 5.33 -28.13 1.31
N ALA A 128 6.51 -27.97 1.89
CA ALA A 128 7.29 -29.02 2.53
C ALA A 128 7.99 -28.45 3.77
N ARG A 129 8.38 -29.34 4.68
CA ARG A 129 9.26 -28.98 5.79
C ARG A 129 10.66 -28.73 5.23
N ILE A 130 11.15 -27.49 5.37
CA ILE A 130 12.46 -27.08 4.85
C ILE A 130 13.37 -26.88 6.04
N VAL A 131 14.55 -27.50 6.00
CA VAL A 131 15.59 -27.31 7.01
C VAL A 131 16.77 -26.62 6.33
N ASN A 132 17.25 -25.53 6.94
CA ASN A 132 18.47 -24.90 6.47
C ASN A 132 19.66 -25.77 6.89
N THR A 133 20.42 -26.28 5.92
CA THR A 133 21.57 -27.16 6.16
C THR A 133 22.73 -26.46 6.85
N GLU A 134 22.84 -25.13 6.74
CA GLU A 134 23.93 -24.37 7.35
C GLU A 134 23.75 -24.18 8.85
N ASN A 135 22.53 -23.81 9.26
CA ASN A 135 22.23 -23.45 10.65
C ASN A 135 21.48 -24.55 11.41
N GLY A 136 21.01 -25.61 10.73
CA GLY A 136 20.19 -26.67 11.31
C GLY A 136 18.78 -26.25 11.75
N ILE A 137 18.42 -24.98 11.54
CA ILE A 137 17.12 -24.43 11.95
C ILE A 137 16.09 -24.71 10.84
N PRO A 138 14.92 -25.31 11.17
CA PRO A 138 13.82 -25.43 10.22
C PRO A 138 13.28 -24.05 9.86
N LEU A 139 13.05 -23.81 8.57
CA LEU A 139 12.42 -22.58 8.09
C LEU A 139 10.96 -22.51 8.56
N GLY A 140 10.30 -23.66 8.60
CA GLY A 140 8.92 -23.84 9.05
C GLY A 140 8.41 -25.23 8.68
N GLU A 141 7.24 -25.55 9.20
CA GLU A 141 6.52 -26.79 8.94
C GLU A 141 5.72 -26.72 7.63
N LYS A 142 5.24 -27.89 7.18
CA LYS A 142 4.39 -27.97 5.99
C LYS A 142 3.08 -27.21 6.23
N HIS A 143 2.68 -26.38 5.26
CA HIS A 143 1.50 -25.51 5.30
C HIS A 143 1.58 -24.35 6.31
N GLU A 144 2.77 -24.09 6.87
CA GLU A 144 3.01 -22.92 7.71
C GLU A 144 3.27 -21.67 6.86
N THR A 145 2.86 -20.53 7.40
CA THR A 145 2.98 -19.21 6.78
C THR A 145 4.17 -18.47 7.37
N VAL A 146 5.24 -18.31 6.60
CA VAL A 146 6.52 -17.78 7.07
C VAL A 146 6.88 -16.50 6.32
N TRP A 147 7.38 -15.50 7.05
CA TRP A 147 7.87 -14.24 6.49
C TRP A 147 9.32 -14.36 6.00
N VAL A 148 9.50 -14.49 4.68
CA VAL A 148 10.81 -14.73 4.03
C VAL A 148 11.23 -13.52 3.19
N SER A 149 12.55 -13.34 2.96
CA SER A 149 13.05 -12.32 2.01
C SER A 149 12.49 -12.54 0.60
N SER A 150 12.08 -11.45 -0.06
CA SER A 150 11.54 -11.49 -1.42
C SER A 150 12.50 -12.12 -2.44
N ILE A 151 13.81 -11.95 -2.23
CA ILE A 151 14.87 -12.51 -3.08
C ILE A 151 14.93 -14.03 -2.90
N VAL A 152 14.97 -14.52 -1.66
CA VAL A 152 15.04 -15.94 -1.33
C VAL A 152 13.81 -16.68 -1.88
N MET A 153 12.62 -16.09 -1.71
CA MET A 153 11.40 -16.65 -2.29
C MET A 153 11.51 -16.81 -3.80
N ARG A 154 11.90 -15.73 -4.51
CA ARG A 154 11.97 -15.72 -5.98
C ARG A 154 13.06 -16.64 -6.54
N VAL A 155 14.23 -16.68 -5.91
CA VAL A 155 15.42 -17.35 -6.46
C VAL A 155 15.49 -18.82 -6.04
N GLU A 156 15.06 -19.17 -4.83
CA GLU A 156 15.28 -20.52 -4.29
C GLU A 156 13.96 -21.29 -4.09
N LEU A 157 12.98 -20.70 -3.42
CA LEU A 157 11.78 -21.41 -3.00
C LEU A 157 10.78 -21.65 -4.15
N THR A 158 10.46 -20.60 -4.92
CA THR A 158 9.50 -20.69 -6.04
C THR A 158 9.96 -21.67 -7.12
N PRO A 159 11.21 -21.60 -7.63
CA PRO A 159 11.65 -22.49 -8.71
C PRO A 159 11.67 -23.96 -8.29
N ARG A 160 11.95 -24.23 -7.02
CA ARG A 160 11.96 -25.59 -6.45
C ARG A 160 10.57 -26.07 -6.02
N ARG A 161 9.52 -25.25 -6.18
CA ARG A 161 8.14 -25.52 -5.75
C ARG A 161 8.06 -25.93 -4.27
N LEU A 162 8.93 -25.36 -3.44
CA LEU A 162 8.95 -25.65 -2.01
C LEU A 162 7.98 -24.77 -1.23
N ALA A 163 7.54 -23.65 -1.84
CA ALA A 163 6.65 -22.71 -1.21
C ALA A 163 5.84 -21.91 -2.26
N LEU A 164 4.73 -21.32 -1.84
CA LEU A 164 3.84 -20.46 -2.65
C LEU A 164 3.65 -19.11 -1.96
N TYR A 165 3.41 -18.05 -2.73
CA TYR A 165 3.03 -16.75 -2.14
C TYR A 165 1.74 -16.89 -1.32
N ALA A 166 1.68 -16.24 -0.16
CA ALA A 166 0.54 -16.31 0.74
C ALA A 166 -0.63 -15.42 0.28
N THR A 167 -1.24 -15.75 -0.86
CA THR A 167 -2.46 -15.10 -1.36
C THR A 167 -3.71 -15.83 -0.84
N ARG A 168 -4.82 -15.10 -0.72
CA ARG A 168 -6.12 -15.68 -0.34
C ARG A 168 -6.48 -16.90 -1.19
N GLU A 169 -6.33 -16.76 -2.51
CA GLU A 169 -6.59 -17.83 -3.48
C GLU A 169 -5.73 -19.08 -3.20
N ASN A 170 -4.46 -18.92 -2.84
CA ASN A 170 -3.58 -20.04 -2.54
C ASN A 170 -3.95 -20.74 -1.22
N TYR A 171 -4.44 -20.02 -0.20
CA TYR A 171 -5.00 -20.66 0.99
C TYR A 171 -6.23 -21.50 0.64
N GLU A 172 -7.15 -20.95 -0.16
CA GLU A 172 -8.37 -21.63 -0.59
C GLU A 172 -8.05 -22.89 -1.41
N LEU A 173 -7.09 -22.82 -2.34
CA LEU A 173 -6.64 -23.97 -3.13
C LEU A 173 -5.97 -25.07 -2.29
N LEU A 174 -5.31 -24.71 -1.19
CA LEU A 174 -4.69 -25.65 -0.27
C LEU A 174 -5.66 -26.17 0.81
N GLY A 175 -6.90 -25.68 0.85
CA GLY A 175 -7.89 -26.04 1.87
C GLY A 175 -7.58 -25.47 3.27
N LEU A 176 -6.74 -24.44 3.34
CA LEU A 176 -6.38 -23.75 4.58
C LEU A 176 -7.36 -22.60 4.86
N LYS A 177 -7.38 -22.09 6.10
CA LYS A 177 -8.17 -20.91 6.44
C LYS A 177 -7.67 -19.71 5.62
N ALA A 178 -8.57 -19.14 4.82
CA ALA A 178 -8.27 -17.98 3.99
C ALA A 178 -7.88 -16.77 4.86
N VAL A 179 -6.67 -16.27 4.67
CA VAL A 179 -6.16 -15.03 5.28
C VAL A 179 -5.61 -14.14 4.17
N GLU A 180 -5.97 -12.86 4.20
CA GLU A 180 -5.50 -11.87 3.24
C GLU A 180 -4.44 -10.98 3.89
N HIS A 181 -3.18 -11.15 3.48
CA HIS A 181 -2.01 -10.46 4.06
C HIS A 181 -1.66 -9.12 3.39
N TYR A 182 -2.54 -8.62 2.51
CA TYR A 182 -2.35 -7.36 1.74
C TYR A 182 -0.92 -7.12 1.23
N ILE A 183 -0.30 -8.16 0.65
CA ILE A 183 1.10 -8.16 0.24
C ILE A 183 1.35 -7.04 -0.77
N HIS A 184 2.25 -6.11 -0.43
CA HIS A 184 2.61 -4.95 -1.26
C HIS A 184 1.42 -4.06 -1.64
N ALA A 185 0.34 -4.04 -0.85
CA ALA A 185 -0.73 -3.06 -1.02
C ALA A 185 -0.21 -1.62 -0.83
N GLU A 186 0.70 -1.44 0.13
CA GLU A 186 1.46 -0.21 0.36
C GLU A 186 2.95 -0.59 0.30
N ILE A 187 3.69 -0.03 -0.66
CA ILE A 187 5.13 -0.31 -0.79
C ILE A 187 5.88 0.76 0.00
N PRO A 188 6.65 0.39 1.05
CA PRO A 188 7.41 1.36 1.82
C PRO A 188 8.52 1.96 0.96
N ARG A 189 8.57 3.30 0.92
CA ARG A 189 9.65 4.06 0.32
C ARG A 189 10.80 4.18 1.31
N ASP A 190 10.48 4.42 2.58
CA ASP A 190 11.46 4.67 3.63
C ASP A 190 11.49 3.61 4.75
N ILE A 191 12.58 3.61 5.52
CA ILE A 191 12.74 2.77 6.73
C ILE A 191 11.65 3.03 7.78
N PRO A 192 11.30 4.28 8.15
CA PRO A 192 10.17 4.56 9.04
C PRO A 192 8.84 4.00 8.51
N GLU A 193 8.55 4.15 7.21
CA GLU A 193 7.34 3.58 6.61
C GLU A 193 7.34 2.06 6.71
N LYS A 194 8.48 1.42 6.45
CA LYS A 194 8.62 -0.04 6.66
C LYS A 194 8.31 -0.45 8.09
N LYS A 195 8.79 0.30 9.10
CA LYS A 195 8.48 0.01 10.51
C LYS A 195 6.99 0.13 10.80
N TRP A 196 6.34 1.15 10.22
CA TRP A 196 4.90 1.35 10.36
C TRP A 196 4.10 0.21 9.71
N ILE A 197 4.47 -0.24 8.52
CA ILE A 197 3.82 -1.39 7.86
C ILE A 197 4.01 -2.67 8.67
N LEU A 198 5.19 -2.91 9.24
CA LEU A 198 5.42 -4.08 10.11
C LEU A 198 4.51 -4.04 11.35
N LEU A 199 4.34 -2.86 11.95
CA LEU A 199 3.42 -2.67 13.08
C LEU A 199 1.95 -2.89 12.67
N LYS A 200 1.56 -2.41 11.49
CA LYS A 200 0.22 -2.64 10.92
C LYS A 200 -0.05 -4.13 10.72
N ASN A 201 0.93 -4.87 10.19
CA ASN A 201 0.83 -6.32 10.04
C ASN A 201 0.73 -7.03 11.39
N GLU A 202 1.54 -6.64 12.39
CA GLU A 202 1.46 -7.20 13.74
C GLU A 202 0.10 -6.94 14.39
N TRP A 203 -0.48 -5.76 14.16
CA TRP A 203 -1.84 -5.44 14.62
C TRP A 203 -2.91 -6.32 13.97
N GLU A 204 -2.80 -6.56 12.67
CA GLU A 204 -3.75 -7.40 11.91
C GLU A 204 -3.63 -8.89 12.29
N GLU A 205 -2.42 -9.39 12.57
CA GLU A 205 -2.18 -10.77 12.98
C GLU A 205 -2.57 -11.02 14.45
N GLU A 206 -2.19 -10.13 15.36
CA GLU A 206 -2.34 -10.30 16.81
C GLU A 206 -3.07 -9.11 17.47
N PRO A 207 -4.34 -8.82 17.11
CA PRO A 207 -5.08 -7.68 17.66
C PRO A 207 -5.26 -7.77 19.18
N TRP A 208 -5.22 -8.99 19.73
CA TRP A 208 -5.33 -9.26 21.17
C TRP A 208 -4.16 -8.67 21.98
N ARG A 209 -2.96 -8.50 21.39
CA ARG A 209 -1.81 -7.87 22.04
C ARG A 209 -2.03 -6.39 22.34
N TYR A 210 -2.91 -5.75 21.59
CA TYR A 210 -3.18 -4.34 21.75
C TYR A 210 -4.44 -4.06 22.58
N SER A 211 -4.96 -5.08 23.26
CA SER A 211 -6.04 -4.93 24.23
C SER A 211 -5.56 -4.29 25.52
N PHE A 212 -6.48 -3.60 26.23
CA PHE A 212 -6.19 -3.05 27.56
C PHE A 212 -5.69 -4.12 28.53
N ALA A 213 -6.26 -5.34 28.47
CA ALA A 213 -5.84 -6.46 29.31
C ALA A 213 -4.36 -6.84 29.08
N TYR A 214 -3.91 -6.88 27.83
CA TYR A 214 -2.52 -7.19 27.52
C TYR A 214 -1.58 -6.04 27.88
N MET A 215 -2.00 -4.79 27.65
CA MET A 215 -1.22 -3.60 28.03
C MET A 215 -0.95 -3.54 29.54
N TYR A 216 -1.94 -3.90 30.36
CA TYR A 216 -1.83 -3.93 31.81
C TYR A 216 -1.42 -5.29 32.41
N ARG A 217 -1.03 -6.27 31.59
CA ARG A 217 -0.70 -7.63 32.09
C ARG A 217 0.45 -7.66 33.10
N ASN A 218 1.40 -6.74 32.93
CA ASN A 218 2.58 -6.61 33.79
C ASN A 218 2.34 -5.60 34.93
N HIS A 219 1.21 -4.89 34.91
CA HIS A 219 0.84 -4.00 36.00
C HIS A 219 0.11 -4.84 37.04
N PRO A 220 0.75 -5.15 38.18
CA PRO A 220 0.07 -5.88 39.23
C PRO A 220 -1.15 -5.09 39.71
N VAL A 221 -2.19 -5.81 40.14
CA VAL A 221 -3.43 -5.20 40.69
C VAL A 221 -3.11 -4.26 41.86
N VAL A 222 -2.02 -4.56 42.57
CA VAL A 222 -1.42 -3.71 43.61
C VAL A 222 -0.05 -3.26 43.11
N PRO A 223 0.22 -1.94 43.03
CA PRO A 223 1.53 -1.41 42.68
C PRO A 223 2.67 -2.12 43.44
N GLU A 224 3.77 -2.46 42.76
CA GLU A 224 4.90 -3.16 43.39
C GLU A 224 5.44 -2.42 44.63
N GLU A 225 5.38 -1.09 44.61
CA GLU A 225 5.77 -0.22 45.74
C GLU A 225 4.90 -0.41 47.00
N LEU A 226 3.69 -0.94 46.86
CA LEU A 226 2.76 -1.21 47.96
C LEU A 226 2.76 -2.67 48.40
N LEU A 227 3.45 -3.54 47.66
CA LEU A 227 3.68 -4.91 48.11
C LEU A 227 4.69 -4.88 49.27
N PRO A 228 4.42 -5.58 50.38
CA PRO A 228 5.39 -5.65 51.46
C PRO A 228 6.69 -6.26 50.93
N SER A 229 7.80 -5.55 51.08
CA SER A 229 9.12 -6.09 50.74
C SER A 229 9.33 -7.40 51.48
N THR A 230 9.73 -8.45 50.76
CA THR A 230 10.11 -9.74 51.35
C THR A 230 11.46 -9.67 52.06
N GLU A 231 12.21 -8.59 51.85
CA GLU A 231 13.45 -8.33 52.57
C GLU A 231 13.10 -7.84 53.97
N GLY A 232 13.39 -8.67 54.97
CA GLY A 232 13.35 -8.26 56.36
C GLY A 232 14.27 -7.05 56.54
N PHE A 233 13.77 -6.00 57.18
CA PHE A 233 14.51 -4.78 57.45
C PHE A 233 15.72 -5.10 58.35
N GLU A 234 16.89 -5.38 57.76
CA GLU A 234 18.18 -5.30 58.46
C GLU A 234 18.50 -3.81 58.61
N GLY A 235 18.34 -3.28 59.83
CA GLY A 235 18.43 -1.86 60.17
C GLY A 235 19.83 -1.23 60.06
N LEU A 236 20.52 -1.43 58.94
CA LEU A 236 21.84 -0.87 58.66
C LEU A 236 21.88 0.03 57.41
N GLU A 237 20.75 0.31 56.77
CA GLU A 237 20.67 1.23 55.62
C GLU A 237 19.68 2.39 55.85
N ASP A 238 19.64 2.95 57.07
CA ASP A 238 19.09 4.29 57.24
C ASP A 238 20.10 5.31 56.70
N THR A 239 19.99 5.67 55.42
CA THR A 239 20.67 6.86 54.90
C THR A 239 20.00 8.10 55.50
N ALA A 240 20.43 8.49 56.69
CA ALA A 240 20.08 9.75 57.31
C ALA A 240 20.66 10.91 56.48
N SER A 241 19.91 11.39 55.49
CA SER A 241 20.22 12.68 54.87
C SER A 241 19.79 13.78 55.85
N HIS A 242 20.71 14.25 56.68
CA HIS A 242 20.55 15.51 57.40
C HIS A 242 20.39 16.64 56.38
N ARG A 243 19.15 17.05 56.08
CA ARG A 243 18.89 18.37 55.52
C ARG A 243 19.11 19.38 56.63
N VAL A 244 20.20 20.13 56.53
CA VAL A 244 20.38 21.37 57.28
C VAL A 244 19.50 22.42 56.58
N ASP A 245 18.28 22.61 57.09
CA ASP A 245 17.49 23.79 56.76
C ASP A 245 18.10 24.98 57.51
N SER A 246 19.03 25.68 56.86
CA SER A 246 19.51 26.98 57.34
C SER A 246 18.58 28.08 56.83
N THR A 247 17.70 28.56 57.71
CA THR A 247 17.01 29.84 57.55
C THR A 247 17.98 30.99 57.88
N ASP A 248 18.54 31.65 56.85
CA ASP A 248 18.40 33.11 56.66
C ASP A 248 19.26 33.66 55.49
N PRO A 249 18.82 34.77 54.85
CA PRO A 249 19.15 35.07 53.47
C PRO A 249 20.36 36.01 53.36
N LYS A 250 21.49 35.51 52.86
CA LYS A 250 22.57 36.36 52.36
C LYS A 250 23.15 35.82 51.05
N SER A 251 22.83 36.57 50.00
CA SER A 251 23.56 36.75 48.75
C SER A 251 24.76 35.85 48.47
N ALA A 252 24.72 35.09 47.36
CA ALA A 252 25.77 35.15 46.34
C ALA A 252 25.54 34.15 45.20
N VAL A 253 25.43 34.70 43.98
CA VAL A 253 25.91 34.13 42.71
C VAL A 253 25.05 33.03 42.08
N SER A 254 24.06 33.49 41.30
CA SER A 254 23.55 32.77 40.12
C SER A 254 24.71 32.46 39.18
N ARG A 255 25.14 31.20 39.10
CA ARG A 255 25.96 30.71 37.98
C ARG A 255 25.04 30.56 36.77
N ARG A 256 25.08 31.57 35.89
CA ARG A 256 24.50 31.50 34.55
C ARG A 256 25.08 30.28 33.82
N MET A 257 24.22 29.32 33.52
CA MET A 257 24.51 28.23 32.59
C MET A 257 24.73 28.88 31.21
N LYS A 258 25.93 28.71 30.64
CA LYS A 258 26.21 29.18 29.28
C LYS A 258 25.51 28.25 28.29
N ASP A 259 24.48 28.75 27.62
CA ASP A 259 23.91 28.11 26.45
C ASP A 259 24.99 27.99 25.37
N ARG A 260 25.36 26.75 25.02
CA ARG A 260 26.20 26.47 23.86
C ARG A 260 25.35 26.67 22.62
N LYS A 261 25.52 27.83 21.97
CA LYS A 261 24.98 28.10 20.63
C LYS A 261 25.49 27.02 19.65
N ALA A 262 24.57 26.38 18.94
CA ALA A 262 24.88 25.47 17.85
C ALA A 262 25.70 26.22 16.79
N LYS A 263 26.86 25.65 16.40
CA LYS A 263 27.61 26.12 15.24
C LYS A 263 26.85 25.75 13.98
N LYS A 264 26.55 26.76 13.17
CA LYS A 264 26.02 26.62 11.80
C LYS A 264 27.00 25.79 10.99
N ILE A 265 26.57 24.64 10.49
CA ILE A 265 27.31 23.86 9.51
C ILE A 265 26.81 24.35 8.15
N ASP A 266 27.65 25.10 7.43
CA ASP A 266 27.38 25.46 6.04
C ASP A 266 27.66 24.23 5.19
N ILE A 267 26.60 23.52 4.77
CA ILE A 267 26.70 22.40 3.83
C ILE A 267 26.49 22.96 2.43
N PHE A 268 27.51 23.62 1.89
CA PHE A 268 27.70 23.82 0.46
C PHE A 268 29.19 23.97 0.15
N VAL A 269 29.77 22.89 -0.38
CA VAL A 269 30.83 22.90 -1.40
C VAL A 269 30.46 21.83 -2.42
#